data_AF-A0A194X9F1-F1
#
_entry.id   AF-A0A194X9F1-F1
#
_cell.length_a   1.000
_cell.length_b   1.000
_cell.length_c   1.000
_cell.angle_alpha   90.00
_cell.angle_beta   90.00
_cell.angle_gamma   90.00
#
_symmetry.space_group_name_H-M   'P 1'
#
loop_
_entity.id
_entity.type
_entity.pdbx_description
1 polymer ?
#
loop_
_entity_poly.entity_id
_entity_poly.type
_entity_poly.pdbx_seq_one_letter_code
_entity_poly.pdbx_strand_id
1 'polypeptide(L)'
;MEDSEERSRKRPRLSNDEDVTTSPSTLPRTLTSAISPPPLRRNRKVEIPESKVLKSPFQLTWIRDLPESSNVDAVSLKDILGDPMIAECWEFNYLHNLDFLMDAFDTDVRDLVKVHVVHGFWKSEDPQRQRIKLQAEKYPNVSLHTAYMPEMFGTHHTKMLMLLRHDDTAQVIIHTANMIEFDWTNMAQALWKSPLLPKMSSDASEPPESPPMGSGEKFKLDFLNYLRAYDGKRTICKPIIEKLLQYDFSEIRAALVGSVPGKQGIETDSKTLWGWAGLKEALKSVPVTEPETEPEIVAQISSIATLGPNDKWLDKTLFKALSTSKNVISSKPSFKVIFPTADEIRRSLNGYASGSAIHTKIQSAQQQKQLQYLKPLFCHWAGDGGSTPPPTHDAGRKRAAPHIKTYTRFTDSTRTAIDWMLVTSANLSKQAWGEATNSAGDIRICSYELGVLVWPALFGEKSTMVPTFKSDTPTVDAENSGTELIVGARMPYDFPLVPYGKDDEPWCATASYTEPDWKGETWKVE
;
A
#
# COMPACT_ATOMS: atom_id res chain seq x y z
N MET A 1 43.72 -27.64 47.18
CA MET A 1 42.65 -27.45 48.16
C MET A 1 41.38 -27.74 47.39
N GLU A 2 41.22 -29.03 47.10
CA GLU A 2 40.32 -29.98 47.79
C GLU A 2 38.90 -29.79 47.25
N ASP A 3 38.48 -30.58 46.26
CA ASP A 3 37.99 -31.98 46.30
C ASP A 3 36.45 -31.93 46.24
N SER A 4 35.68 -32.74 45.49
CA SER A 4 35.76 -34.16 45.07
C SER A 4 34.68 -34.37 43.96
N GLU A 5 34.95 -35.00 42.80
CA GLU A 5 34.75 -36.44 42.45
C GLU A 5 33.27 -36.95 42.50
N GLU A 6 32.70 -37.81 41.64
CA GLU A 6 33.22 -38.76 40.64
C GLU A 6 32.08 -39.30 39.69
N ARG A 7 32.46 -39.56 38.42
CA ARG A 7 32.16 -40.71 37.49
C ARG A 7 30.75 -41.34 37.32
N SER A 8 30.20 -41.55 36.10
CA SER A 8 30.62 -42.34 34.91
C SER A 8 30.48 -43.88 35.04
N ARG A 9 29.71 -44.52 34.13
CA ARG A 9 30.17 -45.61 33.22
C ARG A 9 29.10 -46.15 32.24
N LYS A 10 29.59 -46.68 31.12
CA LYS A 10 28.94 -47.14 29.86
C LYS A 10 28.80 -48.68 29.78
N ARG A 11 27.80 -49.15 28.99
CA ARG A 11 27.71 -50.33 28.06
C ARG A 11 27.85 -51.77 28.65
N PRO A 12 27.37 -52.87 27.99
CA PRO A 12 27.29 -53.12 26.53
C PRO A 12 26.04 -53.88 25.96
N ARG A 13 26.07 -54.11 24.62
CA ARG A 13 25.15 -54.91 23.75
C ARG A 13 25.56 -56.40 23.71
N LEU A 14 24.62 -57.29 23.30
CA LEU A 14 24.72 -58.59 22.56
C LEU A 14 23.24 -59.07 22.33
N SER A 15 22.62 -59.19 21.15
CA SER A 15 22.69 -60.12 19.98
C SER A 15 22.00 -61.50 20.15
N ASN A 16 21.21 -61.88 19.12
CA ASN A 16 20.73 -63.23 18.70
C ASN A 16 19.60 -63.89 19.53
N ASP A 17 18.65 -64.68 19.02
CA ASP A 17 18.37 -65.30 17.70
C ASP A 17 16.85 -65.64 17.61
N GLU A 18 16.40 -65.93 16.38
CA GLU A 18 15.09 -66.46 15.99
C GLU A 18 14.81 -67.86 16.59
N ASP A 19 13.54 -68.24 16.83
CA ASP A 19 12.97 -69.44 16.18
C ASP A 19 11.44 -69.56 16.29
N VAL A 20 10.89 -70.23 15.29
CA VAL A 20 9.49 -70.46 14.92
C VAL A 20 8.96 -71.73 15.61
N THR A 21 7.64 -71.84 15.83
CA THR A 21 6.77 -72.99 15.41
C THR A 21 5.56 -73.29 16.31
N THR A 22 4.40 -73.28 15.62
CA THR A 22 3.28 -74.26 15.68
C THR A 22 2.30 -74.33 16.86
N SER A 23 1.04 -74.16 16.48
CA SER A 23 -0.25 -74.45 17.15
C SER A 23 -0.51 -75.97 17.29
N PRO A 24 -1.49 -76.46 18.10
CA PRO A 24 -2.91 -76.46 17.72
C PRO A 24 -3.96 -76.35 18.86
N SER A 25 -5.20 -76.17 18.40
CA SER A 25 -6.51 -75.98 19.05
C SER A 25 -6.97 -76.94 20.15
N THR A 26 -7.77 -76.45 21.11
CA THR A 26 -9.10 -76.99 21.52
C THR A 26 -9.83 -76.09 22.55
N LEU A 27 -11.08 -75.72 22.23
CA LEU A 27 -12.10 -75.01 23.06
C LEU A 27 -12.94 -76.03 23.88
N PRO A 28 -13.99 -75.69 24.67
CA PRO A 28 -14.36 -74.49 25.48
C PRO A 28 -14.95 -74.84 26.89
N ARG A 29 -15.07 -73.85 27.82
CA ARG A 29 -16.28 -73.66 28.68
C ARG A 29 -16.23 -72.43 29.62
N THR A 30 -17.02 -71.43 29.25
CA THR A 30 -17.96 -70.61 30.05
C THR A 30 -17.62 -70.05 31.46
N LEU A 31 -17.66 -68.70 31.48
CA LEU A 31 -18.39 -67.77 32.39
C LEU A 31 -17.82 -67.48 33.79
N THR A 32 -17.30 -66.27 33.97
CA THR A 32 -17.69 -65.34 35.07
C THR A 32 -17.24 -63.89 34.80
N SER A 33 -18.21 -62.98 34.67
CA SER A 33 -18.17 -61.50 34.88
C SER A 33 -17.26 -60.63 34.00
N ALA A 34 -17.57 -59.38 33.61
CA ALA A 34 -18.72 -58.49 33.70
C ALA A 34 -18.70 -57.58 32.45
N ILE A 35 -19.85 -57.22 31.90
CA ILE A 35 -19.95 -56.33 30.72
C ILE A 35 -19.78 -54.89 31.20
N SER A 36 -18.62 -54.28 30.92
CA SER A 36 -18.48 -52.82 30.98
C SER A 36 -19.24 -52.18 29.80
N PRO A 37 -19.95 -51.05 30.00
CA PRO A 37 -20.61 -50.36 28.90
C PRO A 37 -19.57 -49.92 27.85
N PRO A 38 -19.93 -49.92 26.55
CA PRO A 38 -18.99 -49.56 25.49
C PRO A 38 -18.45 -48.15 25.75
N PRO A 39 -17.16 -47.89 25.48
CA PRO A 39 -16.61 -46.55 25.63
C PRO A 39 -17.43 -45.62 24.73
N LEU A 40 -18.01 -44.58 25.35
CA LEU A 40 -18.62 -43.46 24.65
C LEU A 40 -17.67 -43.09 23.51
N ARG A 41 -18.20 -43.12 22.27
CA ARG A 41 -17.53 -42.61 21.08
C ARG A 41 -16.83 -41.32 21.49
N ARG A 42 -15.49 -41.36 21.54
CA ARG A 42 -14.66 -40.17 21.70
C ARG A 42 -15.19 -39.19 20.66
N ASN A 43 -15.78 -38.09 21.11
CA ASN A 43 -16.13 -36.99 20.23
C ASN A 43 -14.85 -36.68 19.47
N ARG A 44 -14.81 -37.07 18.19
CA ARG A 44 -13.78 -36.64 17.27
C ARG A 44 -13.98 -35.14 17.26
N LYS A 45 -13.14 -34.39 17.97
CA LYS A 45 -13.04 -32.94 17.76
C LYS A 45 -12.90 -32.82 16.26
N VAL A 46 -13.89 -32.22 15.62
CA VAL A 46 -13.73 -31.78 14.24
C VAL A 46 -12.57 -30.81 14.35
N GLU A 47 -11.40 -31.21 13.87
CA GLU A 47 -10.31 -30.27 13.61
C GLU A 47 -10.88 -29.33 12.56
N ILE A 48 -11.36 -28.18 13.03
CA ILE A 48 -11.69 -27.07 12.15
C ILE A 48 -10.36 -26.73 11.47
N PRO A 49 -10.26 -26.78 10.12
CA PRO A 49 -9.03 -26.41 9.44
C PRO A 49 -8.65 -25.00 9.90
N GLU A 50 -7.45 -24.83 10.47
CA GLU A 50 -6.95 -23.50 10.79
C GLU A 50 -6.90 -22.68 9.51
N SER A 51 -7.56 -21.53 9.49
CA SER A 51 -7.55 -20.62 8.35
C SER A 51 -6.11 -20.24 8.00
N LYS A 52 -5.74 -20.32 6.72
CA LYS A 52 -4.41 -19.89 6.29
C LYS A 52 -4.30 -18.37 6.42
N VAL A 53 -3.14 -17.88 6.83
CA VAL A 53 -2.88 -16.44 6.99
C VAL A 53 -1.88 -15.96 5.95
N LEU A 54 -2.25 -14.92 5.21
CA LEU A 54 -1.36 -14.16 4.35
C LEU A 54 -1.01 -12.83 4.98
N LYS A 55 0.28 -12.47 4.90
CA LYS A 55 0.77 -11.14 5.24
C LYS A 55 0.10 -10.09 4.37
N SER A 56 0.15 -8.85 4.84
CA SER A 56 -0.37 -7.73 4.08
C SER A 56 0.36 -7.56 2.76
N PRO A 57 -0.37 -7.30 1.66
CA PRO A 57 0.23 -6.94 0.37
C PRO A 57 0.91 -5.56 0.41
N PHE A 58 0.61 -4.74 1.44
CA PHE A 58 1.19 -3.43 1.64
C PHE A 58 2.10 -3.43 2.87
N GLN A 59 3.28 -2.85 2.73
CA GLN A 59 4.23 -2.67 3.82
C GLN A 59 4.37 -1.18 4.15
N LEU A 60 4.64 -0.86 5.41
CA LEU A 60 5.00 0.50 5.81
C LEU A 60 6.51 0.71 5.74
N THR A 61 6.96 1.95 5.53
CA THR A 61 8.39 2.25 5.62
C THR A 61 8.89 2.15 7.05
N TRP A 62 10.14 1.75 7.23
CA TRP A 62 10.81 1.78 8.53
C TRP A 62 10.99 3.24 8.98
N ILE A 63 10.78 3.51 10.27
CA ILE A 63 10.89 4.86 10.85
C ILE A 63 11.96 4.90 11.93
N ARG A 64 12.93 5.80 11.77
CA ARG A 64 14.11 5.87 12.62
C ARG A 64 13.80 6.17 14.08
N ASP A 65 12.92 7.14 14.31
CA ASP A 65 12.70 7.67 15.65
C ASP A 65 11.48 7.01 16.34
N LEU A 66 11.12 5.79 15.91
CA LEU A 66 10.12 4.92 16.56
C LEU A 66 10.78 3.68 17.15
N PRO A 67 10.19 3.05 18.20
CA PRO A 67 10.70 1.80 18.73
C PRO A 67 10.57 0.66 17.69
N GLU A 68 11.46 -0.33 17.76
CA GLU A 68 11.45 -1.49 16.84
C GLU A 68 10.12 -2.25 16.85
N SER A 69 9.38 -2.23 17.96
CA SER A 69 8.04 -2.82 18.04
C SER A 69 7.00 -2.15 17.11
N SER A 70 7.25 -0.93 16.64
CA SER A 70 6.45 -0.23 15.63
C SER A 70 6.96 -0.41 14.19
N ASN A 71 8.14 -1.02 14.04
CA ASN A 71 8.83 -1.25 12.77
C ASN A 71 8.85 -2.72 12.33
N VAL A 72 8.13 -3.61 13.03
CA VAL A 72 8.00 -5.01 12.60
C VAL A 72 7.42 -5.10 11.19
N ASP A 73 8.09 -5.88 10.33
CA ASP A 73 7.86 -6.03 8.89
C ASP A 73 8.01 -4.75 8.04
N ALA A 74 8.38 -3.62 8.64
CA ALA A 74 8.59 -2.36 7.92
C ALA A 74 9.89 -2.39 7.10
N VAL A 75 9.96 -1.55 6.06
CA VAL A 75 11.04 -1.60 5.07
C VAL A 75 11.72 -0.25 4.86
N SER A 76 13.05 -0.25 4.82
CA SER A 76 13.86 0.90 4.42
C SER A 76 14.09 0.90 2.90
N LEU A 77 14.62 1.99 2.35
CA LEU A 77 15.03 2.03 0.95
C LEU A 77 16.19 1.05 0.67
N LYS A 78 17.08 0.85 1.64
CA LYS A 78 18.20 -0.10 1.54
C LYS A 78 17.72 -1.56 1.48
N ASP A 79 16.60 -1.90 2.13
CA ASP A 79 16.00 -3.23 2.00
C ASP A 79 15.43 -3.49 0.59
N ILE A 80 15.25 -2.45 -0.22
CA ILE A 80 14.73 -2.53 -1.59
C ILE A 80 15.88 -2.50 -2.62
N LEU A 81 16.84 -1.58 -2.45
CA LEU A 81 17.90 -1.31 -3.42
C LEU A 81 19.25 -1.91 -3.06
N GLY A 82 19.42 -2.42 -1.84
CA GLY A 82 20.67 -2.99 -1.35
C GLY A 82 20.93 -4.43 -1.79
N ASP A 83 20.14 -4.99 -2.72
CA ASP A 83 20.40 -6.31 -3.27
C ASP A 83 21.41 -6.20 -4.43
N PRO A 84 22.60 -6.85 -4.34
CA PRO A 84 23.63 -6.76 -5.37
C PRO A 84 23.23 -7.38 -6.72
N MET A 85 22.11 -8.12 -6.78
CA MET A 85 21.59 -8.68 -8.03
C MET A 85 20.90 -7.64 -8.92
N ILE A 86 20.64 -6.42 -8.44
CA ILE A 86 19.99 -5.37 -9.24
C ILE A 86 20.96 -4.91 -10.34
N ALA A 87 20.57 -5.13 -11.60
CA ALA A 87 21.34 -4.74 -12.77
C ALA A 87 20.91 -3.36 -13.31
N GLU A 88 19.61 -3.05 -13.19
CA GLU A 88 19.02 -1.82 -13.72
C GLU A 88 17.84 -1.40 -12.85
N CYS A 89 17.76 -0.10 -12.55
CA CYS A 89 16.73 0.52 -11.73
C CYS A 89 16.12 1.69 -12.50
N TRP A 90 14.80 1.69 -12.65
CA TRP A 90 14.03 2.84 -13.11
C TRP A 90 13.25 3.43 -11.93
N GLU A 91 13.58 4.66 -11.57
CA GLU A 91 13.01 5.41 -10.46
C GLU A 91 12.11 6.51 -11.01
N PHE A 92 10.84 6.53 -10.61
CA PHE A 92 9.87 7.56 -10.98
C PHE A 92 9.51 8.32 -9.71
N ASN A 93 9.71 9.64 -9.68
CA ASN A 93 9.35 10.44 -8.52
C ASN A 93 9.00 11.91 -8.80
N TYR A 94 8.47 12.57 -7.77
CA TYR A 94 8.28 14.00 -7.73
C TYR A 94 9.53 14.75 -7.25
N LEU A 95 10.07 14.42 -6.06
CA LEU A 95 11.31 14.99 -5.54
C LEU A 95 12.42 13.95 -5.50
N HIS A 96 13.64 14.44 -5.74
CA HIS A 96 14.83 13.61 -5.97
C HIS A 96 16.02 14.17 -5.21
N ASN A 97 16.78 13.28 -4.57
CA ASN A 97 18.15 13.48 -4.14
C ASN A 97 18.96 12.27 -4.62
N LEU A 98 19.81 12.47 -5.63
CA LEU A 98 20.55 11.38 -6.26
C LEU A 98 21.63 10.81 -5.34
N ASP A 99 22.25 11.63 -4.48
CA ASP A 99 23.23 11.13 -3.52
C ASP A 99 22.54 10.11 -2.58
N PHE A 100 21.36 10.45 -2.07
CA PHE A 100 20.54 9.57 -1.24
C PHE A 100 20.07 8.29 -1.97
N LEU A 101 19.63 8.42 -3.23
CA LEU A 101 19.25 7.26 -4.05
C LEU A 101 20.44 6.32 -4.27
N MET A 102 21.58 6.87 -4.66
CA MET A 102 22.78 6.08 -4.96
C MET A 102 23.36 5.43 -3.70
N ASP A 103 23.25 6.07 -2.54
CA ASP A 103 23.66 5.51 -1.25
C ASP A 103 22.80 4.33 -0.76
N ALA A 104 21.63 4.11 -1.38
CA ALA A 104 20.78 2.98 -1.05
C ALA A 104 21.17 1.68 -1.76
N PHE A 105 21.94 1.76 -2.85
CA PHE A 105 22.47 0.57 -3.52
C PHE A 105 23.65 -0.03 -2.77
N ASP A 106 23.81 -1.34 -2.91
CA ASP A 106 24.95 -2.09 -2.40
C ASP A 106 26.27 -1.45 -2.90
N THR A 107 27.24 -1.31 -1.99
CA THR A 107 28.48 -0.58 -2.24
C THR A 107 29.34 -1.19 -3.33
N ASP A 108 29.26 -2.51 -3.54
CA ASP A 108 30.14 -3.22 -4.48
C ASP A 108 29.62 -3.13 -5.92
N VAL A 109 28.31 -2.92 -6.12
CA VAL A 109 27.69 -2.88 -7.45
C VAL A 109 27.07 -1.53 -7.81
N ARG A 110 27.00 -0.56 -6.89
CA ARG A 110 26.38 0.75 -7.07
C ARG A 110 26.71 1.44 -8.40
N ASP A 111 27.98 1.44 -8.78
CA ASP A 111 28.46 2.12 -9.99
C ASP A 111 28.22 1.30 -11.27
N LEU A 112 27.81 0.04 -11.15
CA LEU A 112 27.48 -0.88 -12.24
C LEU A 112 25.99 -0.90 -12.57
N VAL A 113 25.12 -0.58 -11.59
CA VAL A 113 23.67 -0.54 -11.80
C VAL A 113 23.33 0.55 -12.80
N LYS A 114 22.55 0.23 -13.84
CA LYS A 114 22.00 1.25 -14.75
C LYS A 114 20.84 1.96 -14.07
N VAL A 115 20.97 3.24 -13.77
CA VAL A 115 19.93 3.98 -13.04
C VAL A 115 19.24 4.98 -13.97
N HIS A 116 17.92 4.88 -14.09
CA HIS A 116 17.10 5.76 -14.90
C HIS A 116 16.15 6.55 -14.00
N VAL A 117 16.29 7.86 -13.94
CA VAL A 117 15.49 8.73 -13.06
C VAL A 117 14.48 9.53 -13.88
N VAL A 118 13.20 9.24 -13.67
CA VAL A 118 12.07 9.87 -14.36
C VAL A 118 11.44 10.94 -13.47
N HIS A 119 11.48 12.19 -13.95
CA HIS A 119 11.08 13.36 -13.16
C HIS A 119 10.22 14.35 -13.96
N GLY A 120 9.42 15.16 -13.27
CA GLY A 120 8.48 16.12 -13.87
C GLY A 120 9.03 17.52 -14.13
N PHE A 121 10.31 17.80 -13.90
CA PHE A 121 10.90 19.15 -14.03
C PHE A 121 11.09 19.53 -15.51
N TRP A 122 9.99 19.88 -16.18
CA TRP A 122 9.96 20.11 -17.63
C TRP A 122 10.45 21.50 -18.06
N LYS A 123 10.32 22.50 -17.19
CA LYS A 123 10.81 23.87 -17.43
C LYS A 123 12.33 23.91 -17.34
N SER A 124 12.99 24.63 -18.24
CA SER A 124 14.46 24.75 -18.28
C SER A 124 15.03 25.51 -17.09
N GLU A 125 14.30 26.53 -16.67
CA GLU A 125 14.63 27.48 -15.62
C GLU A 125 14.26 27.00 -14.21
N ASP A 126 13.66 25.81 -14.10
CA ASP A 126 13.33 25.19 -12.81
C ASP A 126 14.62 24.91 -12.02
N PRO A 127 14.82 25.53 -10.83
CA PRO A 127 16.01 25.29 -10.01
C PRO A 127 16.20 23.81 -9.63
N GLN A 128 15.10 23.06 -9.48
CA GLN A 128 15.15 21.63 -9.18
C GLN A 128 15.72 20.83 -10.35
N ARG A 129 15.42 21.24 -11.59
CA ARG A 129 16.00 20.63 -12.79
C ARG A 129 17.51 20.86 -12.87
N GLN A 130 17.97 22.05 -12.51
CA GLN A 130 19.41 22.35 -12.51
C GLN A 130 20.13 21.58 -11.41
N ARG A 131 19.52 21.49 -10.23
CA ARG A 131 20.05 20.72 -9.09
C ARG A 131 20.23 19.24 -9.42
N ILE A 132 19.21 18.58 -9.98
CA ILE A 132 19.29 17.15 -10.31
C ILE A 132 20.29 16.87 -11.44
N LYS A 133 20.42 17.78 -12.42
CA LYS A 133 21.46 17.68 -13.46
C LYS A 133 22.86 17.72 -12.88
N LEU A 134 23.12 18.68 -11.99
CA LEU A 134 24.43 18.81 -11.34
C LEU A 134 24.76 17.59 -10.46
N GLN A 135 23.79 17.05 -9.74
CA GLN A 135 24.01 15.81 -8.98
C GLN A 135 24.32 14.62 -9.90
N ALA A 136 23.67 14.52 -11.06
CA ALA A 136 23.87 13.43 -12.00
C ALA A 136 25.28 13.41 -12.61
N GLU A 137 25.98 14.56 -12.67
CA GLU A 137 27.37 14.63 -13.14
C GLU A 137 28.34 13.79 -12.28
N LYS A 138 27.98 13.50 -11.02
CA LYS A 138 28.76 12.62 -10.14
C LYS A 138 28.61 11.13 -10.47
N TYR A 139 27.58 10.75 -11.21
CA TYR A 139 27.16 9.36 -11.39
C TYR A 139 27.02 9.02 -12.88
N PRO A 140 28.08 8.51 -13.53
CA PRO A 140 28.07 8.18 -14.97
C PRO A 140 27.02 7.14 -15.38
N ASN A 141 26.57 6.32 -14.44
CA ASN A 141 25.55 5.28 -14.62
C ASN A 141 24.11 5.78 -14.44
N VAL A 142 23.91 7.08 -14.12
CA VAL A 142 22.59 7.70 -13.96
C VAL A 142 22.16 8.43 -15.25
N SER A 143 20.97 8.11 -15.75
CA SER A 143 20.31 8.77 -16.87
C SER A 143 19.06 9.49 -16.41
N LEU A 144 18.94 10.78 -16.76
CA LEU A 144 17.78 11.59 -16.42
C LEU A 144 16.75 11.64 -17.56
N HIS A 145 15.49 11.38 -17.21
CA HIS A 145 14.36 11.40 -18.12
C HIS A 145 13.30 12.37 -17.65
N THR A 146 12.96 13.36 -18.47
CA THR A 146 11.96 14.35 -18.11
C THR A 146 10.59 13.92 -18.66
N ALA A 147 9.62 13.62 -17.80
CA ALA A 147 8.25 13.33 -18.19
C ALA A 147 7.59 14.55 -18.88
N TYR A 148 6.74 14.31 -19.87
CA TYR A 148 6.01 15.37 -20.55
C TYR A 148 4.79 15.81 -19.73
N MET A 149 4.71 17.09 -19.36
CA MET A 149 3.64 17.64 -18.53
C MET A 149 2.80 18.67 -19.32
N PRO A 150 1.79 18.25 -20.08
CA PRO A 150 1.01 19.15 -20.95
C PRO A 150 0.05 20.08 -20.19
N GLU A 151 -0.37 19.66 -19.00
CA GLU A 151 -1.46 20.32 -18.28
C GLU A 151 -0.92 21.32 -17.26
N MET A 152 -1.44 22.56 -17.30
CA MET A 152 -1.12 23.55 -16.28
C MET A 152 -1.51 23.03 -14.89
N PHE A 153 -0.63 23.29 -13.92
CA PHE A 153 -0.77 22.82 -12.52
C PHE A 153 -0.74 21.30 -12.35
N GLY A 154 -0.44 20.54 -13.42
CA GLY A 154 -0.15 19.12 -13.35
C GLY A 154 1.20 18.83 -12.70
N THR A 155 1.33 17.66 -12.08
CA THR A 155 2.58 17.20 -11.47
C THR A 155 2.90 15.76 -11.89
N HIS A 156 4.19 15.44 -12.07
CA HIS A 156 4.62 14.05 -12.09
C HIS A 156 4.75 13.57 -10.64
N HIS A 157 3.73 12.87 -10.16
CA HIS A 157 3.59 12.57 -8.73
C HIS A 157 3.67 11.07 -8.42
N THR A 158 3.78 10.25 -9.46
CA THR A 158 4.06 8.81 -9.39
C THR A 158 5.37 8.54 -8.68
N LYS A 159 5.37 7.45 -7.91
CA LYS A 159 6.43 7.01 -7.01
C LYS A 159 6.58 5.51 -7.17
N MET A 160 7.58 5.13 -7.94
CA MET A 160 7.74 3.76 -8.38
C MET A 160 9.19 3.42 -8.67
N LEU A 161 9.57 2.18 -8.34
CA LEU A 161 10.80 1.55 -8.76
C LEU A 161 10.48 0.37 -9.68
N MET A 162 11.19 0.24 -10.79
CA MET A 162 11.25 -1.01 -11.57
C MET A 162 12.68 -1.52 -11.54
N LEU A 163 12.85 -2.74 -11.06
CA LEU A 163 14.15 -3.37 -10.90
C LEU A 163 14.27 -4.51 -11.91
N LEU A 164 15.33 -4.53 -12.70
CA LEU A 164 15.73 -5.68 -13.49
C LEU A 164 17.00 -6.26 -12.87
N ARG A 165 17.04 -7.59 -12.76
CA ARG A 165 18.06 -8.29 -11.99
C ARG A 165 18.91 -9.20 -12.86
N HIS A 166 20.10 -9.53 -12.37
CA HIS A 166 21.03 -10.44 -13.02
C HIS A 166 20.56 -11.90 -13.06
N ASP A 167 19.58 -12.28 -12.23
CA ASP A 167 18.96 -13.61 -12.19
C ASP A 167 17.76 -13.76 -13.15
N ASP A 168 17.65 -12.88 -14.16
CA ASP A 168 16.54 -12.85 -15.11
C ASP A 168 15.17 -12.73 -14.42
N THR A 169 15.10 -11.95 -13.34
CA THR A 169 13.84 -11.52 -12.71
C THR A 169 13.67 -10.00 -12.76
N ALA A 170 12.42 -9.56 -12.76
CA ALA A 170 12.02 -8.16 -12.63
C ALA A 170 11.18 -7.95 -11.37
N GLN A 171 11.11 -6.72 -10.87
CA GLN A 171 10.22 -6.37 -9.77
C GLN A 171 9.66 -4.96 -9.95
N VAL A 172 8.38 -4.79 -9.64
CA VAL A 172 7.71 -3.48 -9.62
C VAL A 172 7.38 -3.13 -8.19
N ILE A 173 7.79 -1.94 -7.76
CA ILE A 173 7.50 -1.41 -6.42
C ILE A 173 6.77 -0.07 -6.60
N ILE A 174 5.55 0.04 -6.08
CA ILE A 174 4.76 1.27 -6.10
C ILE A 174 4.65 1.77 -4.67
N HIS A 175 5.09 3.01 -4.40
CA HIS A 175 5.23 3.54 -3.05
C HIS A 175 4.71 4.98 -2.93
N THR A 176 4.76 5.56 -1.72
CA THR A 176 4.26 6.92 -1.46
C THR A 176 5.35 7.94 -1.09
N ALA A 177 6.58 7.48 -0.86
CA ALA A 177 7.73 8.31 -0.48
C ALA A 177 8.39 9.02 -1.67
N ASN A 178 8.70 10.31 -1.53
CA ASN A 178 9.66 10.98 -2.40
C ASN A 178 11.05 10.39 -2.25
N MET A 179 11.90 10.49 -3.27
CA MET A 179 13.27 9.96 -3.24
C MET A 179 14.23 10.93 -2.53
N ILE A 180 13.93 11.23 -1.27
CA ILE A 180 14.69 12.12 -0.38
C ILE A 180 14.70 11.53 1.03
N GLU A 181 15.77 11.77 1.79
CA GLU A 181 15.92 11.27 3.17
C GLU A 181 14.72 11.61 4.06
N PHE A 182 14.19 12.83 3.94
CA PHE A 182 13.06 13.31 4.75
C PHE A 182 11.86 12.37 4.72
N ASP A 183 11.49 11.88 3.53
CA ASP A 183 10.32 11.02 3.32
C ASP A 183 10.53 9.58 3.79
N TRP A 184 11.78 9.11 3.80
CA TRP A 184 12.17 7.74 4.18
C TRP A 184 12.63 7.60 5.63
N THR A 185 12.75 8.71 6.37
CA THR A 185 13.25 8.70 7.75
C THR A 185 12.13 8.62 8.78
N ASN A 186 11.23 9.62 8.80
CA ASN A 186 10.28 9.82 9.89
C ASN A 186 8.84 10.10 9.44
N MET A 187 8.57 10.06 8.13
CA MET A 187 7.22 10.23 7.58
C MET A 187 6.56 8.85 7.45
N ALA A 188 5.25 8.77 7.72
CA ALA A 188 4.50 7.55 7.47
C ALA A 188 4.27 7.39 5.96
N GLN A 189 4.81 6.32 5.38
CA GLN A 189 4.69 5.95 3.97
C GLN A 189 4.33 4.47 3.85
N ALA A 190 3.85 4.07 2.67
CA ALA A 190 3.68 2.67 2.34
C ALA A 190 4.24 2.34 0.97
N LEU A 191 4.38 1.04 0.73
CA LEU A 191 4.67 0.48 -0.57
C LEU A 191 3.96 -0.84 -0.79
N TRP A 192 3.79 -1.16 -2.06
CA TRP A 192 3.44 -2.48 -2.58
C TRP A 192 4.62 -2.99 -3.41
N LYS A 193 5.03 -4.25 -3.19
CA LYS A 193 6.02 -4.94 -4.03
C LYS A 193 5.31 -6.05 -4.80
N SER A 194 5.55 -6.12 -6.10
CA SER A 194 5.22 -7.32 -6.84
C SER A 194 6.07 -8.50 -6.32
N PRO A 195 5.62 -9.75 -6.56
CA PRO A 195 6.53 -10.90 -6.58
C PRO A 195 7.73 -10.62 -7.51
N LEU A 196 8.79 -11.42 -7.37
CA LEU A 196 9.82 -11.47 -8.41
C LEU A 196 9.19 -12.07 -9.66
N LEU A 197 9.23 -11.31 -10.74
CA LEU A 197 8.61 -11.60 -12.03
C LEU A 197 9.66 -12.33 -12.88
N PRO A 198 9.54 -13.64 -13.12
CA PRO A 198 10.55 -14.37 -13.88
C PRO A 198 10.47 -14.02 -15.37
N LYS A 199 11.60 -14.10 -16.06
CA LYS A 199 11.60 -14.01 -17.52
C LYS A 199 10.81 -15.17 -18.13
N MET A 200 9.97 -14.86 -19.10
CA MET A 200 9.16 -15.83 -19.84
C MET A 200 10.06 -16.77 -20.64
N SER A 201 9.67 -18.04 -20.72
CA SER A 201 10.24 -18.96 -21.69
C SER A 201 9.76 -18.61 -23.11
N SER A 202 10.45 -19.11 -24.14
CA SER A 202 10.06 -18.93 -25.54
C SER A 202 8.67 -19.47 -25.88
N ASP A 203 8.15 -20.36 -25.03
CA ASP A 203 6.92 -21.12 -25.27
C ASP A 203 5.72 -20.55 -24.48
N ALA A 204 5.82 -19.31 -23.98
CA ALA A 204 4.75 -18.68 -23.24
C ALA A 204 3.49 -18.50 -24.11
N SER A 205 2.35 -18.93 -23.58
CA SER A 205 1.05 -18.74 -24.22
C SER A 205 0.71 -17.27 -24.37
N GLU A 206 0.09 -16.89 -25.48
CA GLU A 206 -0.39 -15.52 -25.67
C GLU A 206 -1.40 -15.15 -24.56
N PRO A 207 -1.32 -13.93 -24.01
CA PRO A 207 -2.25 -13.49 -22.99
C PRO A 207 -3.67 -13.42 -23.56
N PRO A 208 -4.71 -13.63 -22.74
CA PRO A 208 -6.09 -13.52 -23.18
C PRO A 208 -6.38 -12.11 -23.70
N GLU A 209 -7.27 -12.00 -24.69
CA GLU A 209 -7.60 -10.72 -25.31
C GLU A 209 -8.17 -9.70 -24.32
N SER A 210 -8.93 -10.17 -23.33
CA SER A 210 -9.51 -9.35 -22.26
C SER A 210 -9.23 -10.01 -20.90
N PRO A 211 -8.04 -9.78 -20.30
CA PRO A 211 -7.67 -10.39 -19.03
C PRO A 211 -8.57 -9.86 -17.89
N PRO A 212 -8.95 -10.71 -16.92
CA PRO A 212 -9.83 -10.31 -15.84
C PRO A 212 -9.16 -9.27 -14.94
N MET A 213 -9.95 -8.31 -14.43
CA MET A 213 -9.44 -7.30 -13.51
C MET A 213 -8.83 -7.93 -12.25
N GLY A 214 -7.63 -7.48 -11.87
CA GLY A 214 -6.90 -8.02 -10.74
C GLY A 214 -5.93 -9.16 -11.06
N SER A 215 -5.96 -9.70 -12.29
CA SER A 215 -4.97 -10.66 -12.79
C SER A 215 -3.64 -10.01 -13.14
N GLY A 216 -2.58 -10.83 -13.18
CA GLY A 216 -1.26 -10.41 -13.62
C GLY A 216 -1.21 -9.90 -15.05
N GLU A 217 -1.96 -10.52 -15.96
CA GLU A 217 -2.05 -10.13 -17.36
C GLU A 217 -2.74 -8.78 -17.53
N LYS A 218 -3.83 -8.52 -16.76
CA LYS A 218 -4.48 -7.20 -16.76
C LYS A 218 -3.57 -6.14 -16.15
N PHE A 219 -2.88 -6.47 -15.05
CA PHE A 219 -1.90 -5.57 -14.45
C PHE A 219 -0.80 -5.22 -15.46
N LYS A 220 -0.21 -6.21 -16.13
CA LYS A 220 0.84 -6.00 -17.16
C LYS A 220 0.32 -5.13 -18.30
N LEU A 221 -0.89 -5.40 -18.81
CA LEU A 221 -1.51 -4.62 -19.87
C LEU A 221 -1.62 -3.14 -19.49
N ASP A 222 -2.23 -2.86 -18.33
CA ASP A 222 -2.43 -1.50 -17.84
C ASP A 222 -1.11 -0.81 -17.52
N PHE A 223 -0.16 -1.55 -16.96
CA PHE A 223 1.16 -1.03 -16.60
C PHE A 223 1.98 -0.63 -17.82
N LEU A 224 2.00 -1.47 -18.86
CA LEU A 224 2.65 -1.11 -20.11
C LEU A 224 1.95 0.07 -20.81
N ASN A 225 0.61 0.14 -20.76
CA ASN A 225 -0.12 1.31 -21.27
C ASN A 225 0.18 2.59 -20.50
N TYR A 226 0.34 2.49 -19.18
CA TYR A 226 0.75 3.60 -18.33
C TYR A 226 2.14 4.12 -18.71
N LEU A 227 3.10 3.21 -18.91
CA LEU A 227 4.45 3.56 -19.36
C LEU A 227 4.45 4.17 -20.77
N ARG A 228 3.65 3.64 -21.71
CA ARG A 228 3.50 4.19 -23.07
C ARG A 228 3.01 5.63 -23.06
N ALA A 229 2.24 6.05 -22.05
CA ALA A 229 1.78 7.42 -21.93
C ALA A 229 2.91 8.45 -21.69
N TYR A 230 4.10 8.01 -21.30
CA TYR A 230 5.29 8.87 -21.23
C TYR A 230 5.91 9.13 -22.61
N ASP A 231 5.67 8.22 -23.57
CA ASP A 231 6.33 8.23 -24.88
C ASP A 231 5.67 9.19 -25.91
N GLY A 232 4.62 9.93 -25.50
CA GLY A 232 3.78 10.69 -26.43
C GLY A 232 4.49 11.83 -27.18
N LYS A 233 5.52 12.45 -26.60
CA LYS A 233 6.30 13.53 -27.26
C LYS A 233 7.74 13.14 -27.58
N ARG A 234 8.31 12.22 -26.82
CA ARG A 234 9.66 11.69 -26.95
C ARG A 234 9.68 10.30 -26.37
N THR A 235 10.57 9.45 -26.86
CA THR A 235 10.78 8.13 -26.30
C THR A 235 11.48 8.24 -24.94
N ILE A 236 10.81 7.78 -23.88
CA ILE A 236 11.29 7.70 -22.50
C ILE A 236 11.25 6.26 -22.01
N CYS A 237 10.05 5.65 -22.01
CA CYS A 237 9.78 4.36 -21.38
C CYS A 237 9.85 3.19 -22.36
N LYS A 238 9.87 3.42 -23.68
CA LYS A 238 9.99 2.34 -24.68
C LYS A 238 11.10 1.32 -24.36
N PRO A 239 12.33 1.70 -23.96
CA PRO A 239 13.38 0.73 -23.66
C PRO A 239 13.02 -0.22 -22.51
N ILE A 240 12.36 0.28 -21.46
CA ILE A 240 11.93 -0.57 -20.34
C ILE A 240 10.67 -1.36 -20.68
N ILE A 241 9.76 -0.81 -21.49
CA ILE A 241 8.60 -1.53 -22.02
C ILE A 241 9.06 -2.78 -22.79
N GLU A 242 10.05 -2.64 -23.69
CA GLU A 242 10.59 -3.76 -24.50
C GLU A 242 11.22 -4.86 -23.64
N LYS A 243 11.81 -4.50 -22.49
CA LYS A 243 12.31 -5.47 -21.52
C LYS A 243 11.18 -6.12 -20.75
N LEU A 244 10.25 -5.35 -20.19
CA LEU A 244 9.13 -5.84 -19.38
C LEU A 244 8.17 -6.76 -20.16
N LEU A 245 8.09 -6.62 -21.48
CA LEU A 245 7.36 -7.55 -22.33
C LEU A 245 7.84 -9.00 -22.15
N GLN A 246 9.11 -9.21 -21.82
CA GLN A 246 9.73 -10.53 -21.65
C GLN A 246 9.52 -11.14 -20.26
N TYR A 247 8.89 -10.45 -19.32
CA TYR A 247 8.72 -10.93 -17.94
C TYR A 247 7.28 -11.37 -17.66
N ASP A 248 7.13 -12.43 -16.87
CA ASP A 248 5.84 -12.98 -16.47
C ASP A 248 5.27 -12.25 -15.25
N PHE A 249 4.05 -11.74 -15.41
CA PHE A 249 3.31 -11.00 -14.39
C PHE A 249 2.22 -11.86 -13.75
N SER A 250 2.04 -13.12 -14.19
CA SER A 250 0.93 -14.01 -13.83
C SER A 250 0.70 -14.17 -12.33
N GLU A 251 1.75 -14.08 -11.49
CA GLU A 251 1.67 -14.18 -10.04
C GLU A 251 1.16 -12.91 -9.33
N ILE A 252 1.02 -11.80 -10.05
CA ILE A 252 0.43 -10.58 -9.48
C ILE A 252 -1.06 -10.81 -9.19
N ARG A 253 -1.47 -10.38 -7.99
CA ARG A 253 -2.85 -10.39 -7.48
C ARG A 253 -3.23 -8.98 -7.07
N ALA A 254 -3.41 -8.10 -8.06
CA ALA A 254 -3.73 -6.69 -7.82
C ALA A 254 -4.26 -6.01 -9.11
N ALA A 255 -5.01 -4.91 -8.94
CA ALA A 255 -5.35 -4.02 -10.05
C ALA A 255 -4.51 -2.74 -10.00
N LEU A 256 -4.04 -2.30 -11.16
CA LEU A 256 -3.36 -1.02 -11.32
C LEU A 256 -4.40 0.12 -11.40
N VAL A 257 -4.20 1.18 -10.63
CA VAL A 257 -5.00 2.41 -10.71
C VAL A 257 -4.06 3.57 -10.97
N GLY A 258 -4.10 4.12 -12.18
CA GLY A 258 -3.20 5.19 -12.62
C GLY A 258 -3.93 6.43 -13.09
N SER A 259 -3.20 7.54 -13.15
CA SER A 259 -3.62 8.79 -13.79
C SER A 259 -2.58 9.23 -14.80
N VAL A 260 -3.04 9.65 -15.97
CA VAL A 260 -2.21 10.15 -17.07
C VAL A 260 -2.72 11.53 -17.48
N PRO A 261 -1.86 12.56 -17.57
CA PRO A 261 -2.27 13.89 -18.00
C PRO A 261 -2.88 13.90 -19.41
N GLY A 262 -3.95 14.67 -19.57
CA GLY A 262 -4.65 14.87 -20.83
C GLY A 262 -6.16 14.72 -20.71
N LYS A 263 -6.83 14.76 -21.87
CA LYS A 263 -8.27 14.48 -22.00
C LYS A 263 -8.46 12.98 -22.21
N GLN A 264 -9.21 12.36 -21.32
CA GLN A 264 -9.51 10.94 -21.34
C GLN A 264 -10.98 10.77 -21.73
N GLY A 265 -11.25 10.10 -22.85
CA GLY A 265 -12.61 9.68 -23.18
C GLY A 265 -13.07 8.56 -22.23
N ILE A 266 -14.37 8.50 -21.93
CA ILE A 266 -14.96 7.37 -21.19
C ILE A 266 -15.35 6.23 -22.15
N GLU A 267 -15.73 6.59 -23.38
CA GLU A 267 -16.08 5.66 -24.47
C GLU A 267 -14.89 5.57 -25.43
N THR A 268 -13.85 4.84 -25.03
CA THR A 268 -12.65 4.65 -25.86
C THR A 268 -12.43 3.17 -26.15
N ASP A 269 -11.84 2.86 -27.30
CA ASP A 269 -11.34 1.51 -27.61
C ASP A 269 -10.14 1.09 -26.72
N SER A 270 -9.60 2.02 -25.90
CA SER A 270 -8.55 1.70 -24.94
C SER A 270 -9.07 0.76 -23.87
N LYS A 271 -8.37 -0.37 -23.69
CA LYS A 271 -8.62 -1.35 -22.62
C LYS A 271 -8.17 -0.85 -21.22
N THR A 272 -7.56 0.35 -21.16
CA THR A 272 -7.08 0.97 -19.92
C THR A 272 -7.68 2.37 -19.76
N LEU A 273 -8.31 2.60 -18.61
CA LEU A 273 -8.89 3.88 -18.20
C LEU A 273 -8.09 4.48 -17.05
N TRP A 274 -8.16 5.81 -16.89
CA TRP A 274 -7.34 6.57 -15.94
C TRP A 274 -8.18 7.36 -14.94
N GLY A 275 -7.55 7.79 -13.84
CA GLY A 275 -8.19 8.60 -12.81
C GLY A 275 -9.39 7.91 -12.16
N TRP A 276 -10.42 8.68 -11.82
CA TRP A 276 -11.61 8.15 -11.15
C TRP A 276 -12.37 7.15 -12.03
N ALA A 277 -12.27 7.26 -13.37
CA ALA A 277 -12.90 6.30 -14.29
C ALA A 277 -12.19 4.94 -14.28
N GLY A 278 -10.85 4.93 -14.28
CA GLY A 278 -10.06 3.70 -14.11
C GLY A 278 -10.32 3.02 -12.77
N LEU A 279 -10.37 3.80 -11.68
CA LEU A 279 -10.74 3.30 -10.37
C LEU A 279 -12.15 2.68 -10.37
N LYS A 280 -13.14 3.40 -10.92
CA LYS A 280 -14.51 2.91 -11.02
C LYS A 280 -14.59 1.60 -11.79
N GLU A 281 -13.86 1.48 -12.89
CA GLU A 281 -13.82 0.25 -13.70
C GLU A 281 -13.22 -0.92 -12.91
N ALA A 282 -12.15 -0.68 -12.16
CA ALA A 282 -11.58 -1.71 -11.28
C ALA A 282 -12.58 -2.15 -10.21
N LEU A 283 -13.26 -1.20 -9.56
CA LEU A 283 -14.21 -1.47 -8.48
C LEU A 283 -15.47 -2.22 -8.93
N LYS A 284 -15.88 -2.15 -10.20
CA LYS A 284 -16.94 -3.03 -10.75
C LYS A 284 -16.61 -4.52 -10.66
N SER A 285 -15.34 -4.87 -10.46
CA SER A 285 -14.91 -6.27 -10.30
C SER A 285 -14.78 -6.70 -8.84
N VAL A 286 -14.94 -5.78 -7.90
CA VAL A 286 -14.74 -6.04 -6.47
C VAL A 286 -16.07 -6.46 -5.82
N PRO A 287 -16.20 -7.71 -5.36
CA PRO A 287 -17.34 -8.09 -4.52
C PRO A 287 -17.22 -7.40 -3.16
N VAL A 288 -18.34 -6.92 -2.66
CA VAL A 288 -18.45 -6.32 -1.33
C VAL A 288 -19.43 -7.12 -0.49
N THR A 289 -19.14 -7.25 0.80
CA THR A 289 -19.99 -7.99 1.73
C THR A 289 -21.21 -7.15 2.13
N GLU A 290 -22.37 -7.79 2.31
CA GLU A 290 -23.54 -7.08 2.84
C GLU A 290 -23.24 -6.69 4.30
N PRO A 291 -23.36 -5.40 4.66
CA PRO A 291 -22.81 -4.92 5.90
C PRO A 291 -23.80 -5.15 7.06
N GLU A 292 -23.30 -5.48 8.25
CA GLU A 292 -24.16 -5.57 9.45
C GLU A 292 -24.55 -4.17 9.97
N THR A 293 -23.67 -3.19 9.75
CA THR A 293 -23.89 -1.77 10.07
C THR A 293 -23.59 -0.89 8.86
N GLU A 294 -23.44 0.43 9.01
CA GLU A 294 -23.16 1.30 7.86
C GLU A 294 -21.74 1.03 7.30
N PRO A 295 -21.58 0.75 5.98
CA PRO A 295 -20.26 0.60 5.37
C PRO A 295 -19.51 1.94 5.38
N GLU A 296 -18.18 1.90 5.40
CA GLU A 296 -17.37 3.12 5.49
C GLU A 296 -16.21 3.10 4.50
N ILE A 297 -15.99 4.24 3.83
CA ILE A 297 -14.81 4.49 3.02
C ILE A 297 -13.95 5.55 3.71
N VAL A 298 -12.73 5.18 4.07
CA VAL A 298 -11.77 6.04 4.75
C VAL A 298 -10.68 6.41 3.75
N ALA A 299 -10.53 7.72 3.52
CA ALA A 299 -9.44 8.28 2.75
C ALA A 299 -8.41 8.90 3.70
N GLN A 300 -7.22 8.34 3.77
CA GLN A 300 -6.08 9.01 4.39
C GLN A 300 -5.26 9.65 3.28
N ILE A 301 -4.95 10.94 3.40
CA ILE A 301 -4.23 11.71 2.38
C ILE A 301 -3.29 12.74 3.02
N SER A 302 -2.34 13.26 2.24
CA SER A 302 -1.40 14.30 2.69
C SER A 302 -1.68 15.67 2.07
N SER A 303 -2.58 15.77 1.08
CA SER A 303 -2.96 17.04 0.47
C SER A 303 -4.41 17.09 -0.02
N ILE A 304 -5.00 18.28 0.10
CA ILE A 304 -6.32 18.62 -0.42
C ILE A 304 -6.17 19.83 -1.35
N ALA A 305 -6.53 19.67 -2.62
CA ALA A 305 -6.57 20.78 -3.57
C ALA A 305 -7.83 21.65 -3.37
N THR A 306 -7.94 22.76 -4.10
CA THR A 306 -9.19 23.51 -4.17
C THR A 306 -10.18 22.79 -5.10
N LEU A 307 -11.24 22.21 -4.54
CA LEU A 307 -12.22 21.36 -5.20
C LEU A 307 -13.44 22.15 -5.70
N GLY A 308 -13.77 23.26 -5.05
CA GLY A 308 -14.96 24.03 -5.35
C GLY A 308 -15.64 24.58 -4.10
N PRO A 309 -16.53 25.58 -4.24
CA PRO A 309 -17.31 26.11 -3.13
C PRO A 309 -18.45 25.18 -2.67
N ASN A 310 -18.63 24.02 -3.32
CA ASN A 310 -19.59 22.98 -2.97
C ASN A 310 -18.97 21.59 -3.17
N ASP A 311 -19.64 20.57 -2.66
CA ASP A 311 -19.23 19.18 -2.62
C ASP A 311 -19.55 18.39 -3.91
N LYS A 312 -20.11 19.01 -4.96
CA LYS A 312 -20.62 18.30 -6.14
C LYS A 312 -19.60 17.38 -6.80
N TRP A 313 -18.34 17.83 -6.92
CA TRP A 313 -17.29 16.98 -7.51
C TRP A 313 -16.98 15.78 -6.60
N LEU A 314 -16.94 15.98 -5.28
CA LEU A 314 -16.76 14.88 -4.33
C LEU A 314 -17.93 13.90 -4.42
N ASP A 315 -19.14 14.34 -4.12
CA ASP A 315 -20.32 13.48 -4.03
C ASP A 315 -20.67 12.83 -5.38
N LYS A 316 -20.78 13.63 -6.45
CA LYS A 316 -21.28 13.15 -7.75
C LYS A 316 -20.22 12.48 -8.63
N THR A 317 -18.92 12.69 -8.35
CA THR A 317 -17.83 12.13 -9.16
C THR A 317 -16.99 11.15 -8.36
N LEU A 318 -16.18 11.63 -7.41
CA LEU A 318 -15.17 10.79 -6.76
C LEU A 318 -15.79 9.78 -5.78
N PHE A 319 -16.67 10.22 -4.88
CA PHE A 319 -17.35 9.33 -3.92
C PHE A 319 -18.27 8.35 -4.64
N LYS A 320 -18.96 8.79 -5.69
CA LYS A 320 -19.72 7.89 -6.56
C LYS A 320 -18.85 6.80 -7.20
N ALA A 321 -17.62 7.14 -7.64
CA ALA A 321 -16.67 6.17 -8.16
C ALA A 321 -16.20 5.18 -7.07
N LEU A 322 -15.79 5.70 -5.90
CA LEU A 322 -15.34 4.92 -4.75
C LEU A 322 -16.41 3.97 -4.20
N SER A 323 -17.69 4.34 -4.28
CA SER A 323 -18.81 3.50 -3.84
C SER A 323 -19.21 2.41 -4.86
N THR A 324 -18.51 2.29 -5.99
CA THR A 324 -18.81 1.25 -6.99
C THR A 324 -18.40 -0.12 -6.47
N SER A 325 -19.18 -1.15 -6.82
CA SER A 325 -18.93 -2.55 -6.47
C SER A 325 -19.47 -3.48 -7.55
N LYS A 326 -19.04 -4.75 -7.53
CA LYS A 326 -19.52 -5.80 -8.43
C LYS A 326 -20.99 -6.15 -8.19
N ASN A 327 -21.36 -6.35 -6.93
CA ASN A 327 -22.72 -6.62 -6.50
C ASN A 327 -23.42 -5.31 -6.08
N VAL A 328 -24.74 -5.27 -6.29
CA VAL A 328 -25.59 -4.20 -5.80
C VAL A 328 -25.81 -4.41 -4.30
N ILE A 329 -25.53 -3.39 -3.51
CA ILE A 329 -25.76 -3.36 -2.06
C ILE A 329 -26.86 -2.37 -1.71
N SER A 330 -27.58 -2.66 -0.63
CA SER A 330 -28.69 -1.83 -0.14
C SER A 330 -28.22 -0.48 0.43
N SER A 331 -27.04 -0.49 1.08
CA SER A 331 -26.52 0.62 1.88
C SER A 331 -25.39 1.36 1.18
N LYS A 332 -25.45 2.69 1.17
CA LYS A 332 -24.36 3.54 0.69
C LYS A 332 -23.30 3.69 1.79
N PRO A 333 -21.99 3.69 1.43
CA PRO A 333 -20.96 3.91 2.43
C PRO A 333 -20.94 5.37 2.89
N SER A 334 -20.68 5.56 4.18
CA SER A 334 -20.26 6.85 4.71
C SER A 334 -18.79 7.13 4.35
N PHE A 335 -18.38 8.40 4.36
CA PHE A 335 -17.02 8.81 4.01
C PHE A 335 -16.33 9.47 5.19
N LYS A 336 -15.06 9.11 5.41
CA LYS A 336 -14.15 9.74 6.37
C LYS A 336 -12.87 10.14 5.68
N VAL A 337 -12.27 11.25 6.11
CA VAL A 337 -11.00 11.76 5.59
C VAL A 337 -10.05 11.97 6.77
N ILE A 338 -8.97 11.20 6.83
CA ILE A 338 -7.93 11.39 7.83
C ILE A 338 -6.96 12.46 7.33
N PHE A 339 -6.87 13.55 8.07
CA PHE A 339 -5.95 14.65 7.81
C PHE A 339 -5.47 15.20 9.17
N PRO A 340 -4.21 15.62 9.32
CA PRO A 340 -3.72 16.07 10.63
C PRO A 340 -4.12 17.52 10.93
N THR A 341 -4.28 17.83 12.21
CA THR A 341 -4.36 19.21 12.73
C THR A 341 -2.96 19.82 12.92
N ALA A 342 -2.91 21.13 13.19
CA ALA A 342 -1.64 21.79 13.47
C ALA A 342 -0.96 21.28 14.75
N ASP A 343 -1.73 20.90 15.77
CA ASP A 343 -1.19 20.30 16.98
C ASP A 343 -0.56 18.92 16.71
N GLU A 344 -1.17 18.11 15.86
CA GLU A 344 -0.63 16.80 15.48
C GLU A 344 0.67 16.93 14.67
N ILE A 345 0.77 17.94 13.81
CA ILE A 345 2.02 18.27 13.10
C ILE A 345 3.09 18.75 14.08
N ARG A 346 2.75 19.69 14.97
CA ARG A 346 3.64 20.24 16.00
C ARG A 346 4.21 19.15 16.91
N ARG A 347 3.40 18.15 17.27
CA ARG A 347 3.83 17.01 18.12
C ARG A 347 4.47 15.86 17.33
N SER A 348 4.57 15.94 16.00
CA SER A 348 5.14 14.87 15.17
C SER A 348 6.67 14.72 15.35
N LEU A 349 7.23 13.60 14.90
CA LEU A 349 8.68 13.28 15.00
C LEU A 349 9.59 14.30 14.30
N ASN A 350 9.10 15.07 13.32
CA ASN A 350 9.91 16.14 12.74
C ASN A 350 9.51 17.53 13.26
N GLY A 351 8.53 17.64 14.15
CA GLY A 351 7.94 18.91 14.56
C GLY A 351 7.24 19.58 13.38
N TYR A 352 7.25 20.91 13.32
CA TYR A 352 6.62 21.63 12.22
C TYR A 352 7.21 21.34 10.85
N ALA A 353 8.46 20.85 10.77
CA ALA A 353 9.05 20.45 9.50
C ALA A 353 8.23 19.35 8.79
N SER A 354 7.54 18.45 9.50
CA SER A 354 6.59 17.50 8.89
C SER A 354 5.51 18.17 8.05
N GLY A 355 5.12 19.39 8.42
CA GLY A 355 4.12 20.18 7.73
C GLY A 355 4.52 20.59 6.31
N SER A 356 5.81 20.58 5.95
CA SER A 356 6.27 20.93 4.59
C SER A 356 5.89 19.88 3.54
N ALA A 357 5.47 18.68 3.96
CA ALA A 357 5.02 17.61 3.09
C ALA A 357 3.48 17.47 3.06
N ILE A 358 2.76 18.27 3.86
CA ILE A 358 1.32 18.14 4.09
C ILE A 358 0.64 19.46 3.75
N HIS A 359 -0.33 19.41 2.82
CA HIS A 359 -0.77 20.61 2.12
C HIS A 359 -2.29 20.73 2.03
N THR A 360 -2.86 21.68 2.76
CA THR A 360 -4.18 22.24 2.46
C THR A 360 -4.13 23.76 2.53
N LYS A 361 -5.12 24.42 1.93
CA LYS A 361 -5.31 25.87 2.00
C LYS A 361 -6.72 26.16 2.46
N ILE A 362 -6.86 27.08 3.42
CA ILE A 362 -8.14 27.44 4.05
C ILE A 362 -8.40 28.96 4.06
N GLN A 363 -7.51 29.75 3.44
CA GLN A 363 -7.51 31.20 3.55
C GLN A 363 -8.54 31.89 2.64
N SER A 364 -8.73 31.40 1.41
CA SER A 364 -9.64 32.06 0.47
C SER A 364 -11.11 31.77 0.77
N ALA A 365 -12.03 32.65 0.35
CA ALA A 365 -13.47 32.45 0.56
C ALA A 365 -13.99 31.12 -0.03
N GLN A 366 -13.42 30.67 -1.15
CA GLN A 366 -13.75 29.37 -1.73
C GLN A 366 -13.26 28.21 -0.85
N GLN A 367 -12.06 28.33 -0.28
CA GLN A 367 -11.47 27.32 0.58
C GLN A 367 -12.19 27.23 1.94
N GLN A 368 -12.66 28.35 2.48
CA GLN A 368 -13.49 28.37 3.68
C GLN A 368 -14.84 27.65 3.45
N LYS A 369 -15.51 27.89 2.33
CA LYS A 369 -16.70 27.13 1.93
C LYS A 369 -16.40 25.64 1.74
N GLN A 370 -15.24 25.33 1.20
CA GLN A 370 -14.77 23.96 1.09
C GLN A 370 -14.55 23.28 2.44
N LEU A 371 -13.96 23.99 3.39
CA LEU A 371 -13.77 23.48 4.75
C LEU A 371 -15.10 23.17 5.43
N GLN A 372 -16.17 23.94 5.16
CA GLN A 372 -17.49 23.70 5.75
C GLN A 372 -18.06 22.31 5.40
N TYR A 373 -17.92 21.86 4.15
CA TYR A 373 -18.41 20.53 3.75
C TYR A 373 -17.40 19.40 4.00
N LEU A 374 -16.11 19.70 4.13
CA LEU A 374 -15.08 18.69 4.43
C LEU A 374 -14.94 18.40 5.92
N LYS A 375 -15.08 19.40 6.79
CA LYS A 375 -14.88 19.26 8.23
C LYS A 375 -15.71 18.15 8.89
N PRO A 376 -17.00 17.93 8.52
CA PRO A 376 -17.77 16.79 9.04
C PRO A 376 -17.21 15.41 8.67
N LEU A 377 -16.38 15.33 7.62
CA LEU A 377 -15.72 14.11 7.18
C LEU A 377 -14.37 13.90 7.87
N PHE A 378 -13.79 14.95 8.48
CA PHE A 378 -12.43 14.87 8.99
C PHE A 378 -12.30 14.04 10.26
N CYS A 379 -11.24 13.23 10.26
CA CYS A 379 -10.75 12.48 11.40
C CYS A 379 -9.29 12.83 11.64
N HIS A 380 -8.90 12.83 12.91
CA HIS A 380 -7.54 13.03 13.36
C HIS A 380 -6.59 11.94 12.84
N TRP A 381 -5.32 12.29 12.66
CA TRP A 381 -4.27 11.32 12.34
C TRP A 381 -3.83 10.54 13.57
N ALA A 382 -3.55 11.24 14.67
CA ALA A 382 -3.10 10.69 15.94
C ALA A 382 -4.25 10.49 16.93
N GLY A 383 -5.26 11.37 16.92
CA GLY A 383 -6.48 11.21 17.72
C GLY A 383 -6.29 11.30 19.24
N ASP A 384 -5.14 11.77 19.72
CA ASP A 384 -4.79 11.84 21.14
C ASP A 384 -4.70 13.28 21.68
N GLY A 385 -5.55 14.15 21.14
CA GLY A 385 -5.82 15.47 21.68
C GLY A 385 -6.97 15.42 22.69
N GLY A 386 -6.84 16.14 23.82
CA GLY A 386 -7.89 16.23 24.84
C GLY A 386 -8.08 14.94 25.67
N SER A 387 -9.30 14.70 26.15
CA SER A 387 -9.66 13.55 27.00
C SER A 387 -10.08 12.32 26.17
N THR A 388 -9.39 12.02 25.07
CA THR A 388 -9.69 10.84 24.25
C THR A 388 -9.12 9.57 24.92
N PRO A 389 -9.88 8.46 24.93
CA PRO A 389 -9.35 7.20 25.41
C PRO A 389 -8.19 6.72 24.52
N PRO A 390 -7.27 5.91 25.05
CA PRO A 390 -6.22 5.31 24.24
C PRO A 390 -6.83 4.46 23.11
N PRO A 391 -6.14 4.33 21.96
CA PRO A 391 -6.64 3.53 20.86
C PRO A 391 -6.78 2.05 21.28
N THR A 392 -7.83 1.40 20.81
CA THR A 392 -7.99 -0.05 20.97
C THR A 392 -7.10 -0.82 19.99
N HIS A 393 -6.78 -0.21 18.85
CA HIS A 393 -5.84 -0.74 17.88
C HIS A 393 -4.83 0.35 17.49
N ASP A 394 -3.58 0.15 17.90
CA ASP A 394 -2.48 1.09 17.71
C ASP A 394 -1.63 0.66 16.51
N ALA A 395 -1.63 1.46 15.44
CA ALA A 395 -0.83 1.24 14.24
C ALA A 395 0.67 1.51 14.47
N GLY A 396 1.03 2.16 15.58
CA GLY A 396 2.39 2.52 15.96
C GLY A 396 2.93 3.75 15.22
N ARG A 397 2.08 4.50 14.50
CA ARG A 397 2.50 5.58 13.58
C ARG A 397 1.97 6.96 13.91
N LYS A 398 1.23 7.14 15.01
CA LYS A 398 0.59 8.42 15.39
C LYS A 398 1.51 9.65 15.48
N ARG A 399 2.83 9.48 15.64
CA ARG A 399 3.82 10.59 15.64
C ARG A 399 4.59 10.73 14.33
N ALA A 400 4.48 9.78 13.42
CA ALA A 400 5.00 9.92 12.07
C ALA A 400 3.96 10.63 11.22
N ALA A 401 4.25 11.85 10.78
CA ALA A 401 3.27 12.60 10.01
C ALA A 401 2.95 11.89 8.67
N PRO A 402 1.68 11.90 8.22
CA PRO A 402 1.27 11.09 7.09
C PRO A 402 1.65 11.72 5.75
N HIS A 403 2.50 11.04 5.00
CA HIS A 403 2.70 11.29 3.57
C HIS A 403 2.20 10.13 2.70
N ILE A 404 1.81 9.01 3.30
CA ILE A 404 1.00 7.96 2.69
C ILE A 404 -0.34 8.51 2.15
N LYS A 405 -0.91 7.84 1.14
CA LYS A 405 -2.30 8.03 0.72
C LYS A 405 -2.95 6.67 0.57
N THR A 406 -4.02 6.45 1.33
CA THR A 406 -4.82 5.22 1.26
C THR A 406 -6.29 5.54 1.08
N TYR A 407 -6.98 4.70 0.32
CA TYR A 407 -8.44 4.66 0.25
C TYR A 407 -8.85 3.25 0.61
N THR A 408 -9.63 3.08 1.67
CA THR A 408 -10.02 1.76 2.18
C THR A 408 -11.50 1.71 2.41
N ARG A 409 -12.17 0.68 1.87
CA ARG A 409 -13.56 0.36 2.20
C ARG A 409 -13.60 -0.72 3.26
N PHE A 410 -14.07 -0.34 4.44
CA PHE A 410 -14.46 -1.28 5.48
C PHE A 410 -15.84 -1.82 5.17
N THR A 411 -16.03 -3.11 5.46
CA THR A 411 -17.32 -3.76 5.28
C THR A 411 -18.39 -3.02 6.07
N ASP A 412 -18.09 -2.60 7.29
CA ASP A 412 -19.02 -1.86 8.15
C ASP A 412 -18.28 -1.00 9.18
N SER A 413 -19.04 -0.29 10.02
CA SER A 413 -18.52 0.66 11.02
C SER A 413 -17.71 0.02 12.16
N THR A 414 -17.76 -1.31 12.31
CA THR A 414 -16.90 -2.04 13.26
C THR A 414 -15.46 -2.08 12.78
N ARG A 415 -15.23 -1.92 11.46
CA ARG A 415 -13.92 -1.94 10.80
C ARG A 415 -13.14 -3.23 11.04
N THR A 416 -13.82 -4.35 11.25
CA THR A 416 -13.20 -5.67 11.45
C THR A 416 -12.84 -6.37 10.14
N ALA A 417 -13.48 -5.99 9.03
CA ALA A 417 -13.22 -6.52 7.69
C ALA A 417 -13.09 -5.39 6.66
N ILE A 418 -12.33 -5.66 5.60
CA ILE A 418 -12.04 -4.75 4.50
C ILE A 418 -12.45 -5.41 3.18
N ASP A 419 -13.26 -4.72 2.38
CA ASP A 419 -13.62 -5.22 1.05
C ASP A 419 -12.57 -4.86 0.02
N TRP A 420 -11.91 -3.71 0.16
CA TRP A 420 -10.76 -3.34 -0.67
C TRP A 420 -9.91 -2.24 -0.03
N MET A 421 -8.63 -2.25 -0.39
CA MET A 421 -7.66 -1.22 -0.01
C MET A 421 -6.85 -0.78 -1.24
N LEU A 422 -6.72 0.53 -1.39
CA LEU A 422 -5.89 1.18 -2.40
C LEU A 422 -4.78 1.97 -1.71
N VAL A 423 -3.53 1.73 -2.10
CA VAL A 423 -2.38 2.59 -1.78
C VAL A 423 -1.95 3.29 -3.07
N THR A 424 -1.81 4.62 -3.04
CA THR A 424 -1.56 5.42 -4.24
C THR A 424 -0.75 6.68 -3.96
N SER A 425 -0.23 7.32 -5.00
CA SER A 425 0.28 8.68 -4.92
C SER A 425 -0.83 9.75 -4.94
N ALA A 426 -2.04 9.42 -5.41
CA ALA A 426 -3.12 10.36 -5.64
C ALA A 426 -3.69 10.95 -4.33
N ASN A 427 -3.55 12.27 -4.17
CA ASN A 427 -4.21 13.05 -3.14
C ASN A 427 -5.65 13.42 -3.51
N LEU A 428 -6.41 14.04 -2.59
CA LEU A 428 -7.76 14.53 -2.85
C LEU A 428 -7.72 15.78 -3.74
N SER A 429 -7.61 15.57 -5.04
CA SER A 429 -7.53 16.63 -6.04
C SER A 429 -8.12 16.21 -7.39
N LYS A 430 -8.58 17.21 -8.14
CA LYS A 430 -9.04 17.02 -9.51
C LYS A 430 -7.89 16.80 -10.50
N GLN A 431 -6.71 17.32 -10.17
CA GLN A 431 -5.50 17.14 -10.96
C GLN A 431 -5.07 15.67 -10.99
N ALA A 432 -5.16 15.00 -9.84
CA ALA A 432 -4.87 13.57 -9.68
C ALA A 432 -5.99 12.70 -10.23
N TRP A 433 -7.23 12.87 -9.75
CA TRP A 433 -8.33 11.96 -10.07
C TRP A 433 -9.07 12.28 -11.37
N GLY A 434 -8.98 13.50 -11.87
CA GLY A 434 -9.72 14.01 -13.01
C GLY A 434 -10.93 14.86 -12.63
N GLU A 435 -11.26 15.81 -13.49
CA GLU A 435 -12.49 16.62 -13.39
C GLU A 435 -13.75 15.76 -13.54
N ALA A 436 -14.91 16.36 -13.24
CA ALA A 436 -16.17 15.76 -13.67
C ALA A 436 -16.23 15.72 -15.21
N THR A 437 -16.99 14.77 -15.74
CA THR A 437 -17.19 14.62 -17.18
C THR A 437 -17.71 15.94 -17.78
N ASN A 438 -17.07 16.41 -18.85
CA ASN A 438 -17.53 17.58 -19.58
C ASN A 438 -18.72 17.23 -20.51
N SER A 439 -19.25 18.23 -21.23
CA SER A 439 -20.37 18.01 -22.16
C SER A 439 -20.06 17.06 -23.33
N ALA A 440 -18.78 16.85 -23.63
CA ALA A 440 -18.30 15.94 -24.68
C ALA A 440 -18.04 14.52 -24.17
N GLY A 441 -18.22 14.24 -22.87
CA GLY A 441 -17.93 12.93 -22.30
C GLY A 441 -16.48 12.75 -21.81
N ASP A 442 -15.62 13.78 -21.92
CA ASP A 442 -14.22 13.67 -21.54
C ASP A 442 -13.98 13.99 -20.06
N ILE A 443 -12.95 13.36 -19.50
CA ILE A 443 -12.37 13.63 -18.19
C ILE A 443 -11.00 14.29 -18.40
N ARG A 444 -10.80 15.49 -17.85
CA ARG A 444 -9.49 16.14 -17.85
C ARG A 444 -8.70 15.73 -16.61
N ILE A 445 -7.55 15.09 -16.81
CA ILE A 445 -6.58 14.72 -15.77
C ILE A 445 -5.31 15.57 -15.98
N CYS A 446 -4.68 16.04 -14.91
CA CYS A 446 -3.51 16.92 -15.02
C CYS A 446 -2.19 16.26 -14.59
N SER A 447 -2.24 15.25 -13.73
CA SER A 447 -1.05 14.68 -13.09
C SER A 447 -0.82 13.22 -13.47
N TYR A 448 0.44 12.80 -13.40
CA TYR A 448 0.79 11.39 -13.37
C TYR A 448 0.67 10.87 -11.94
N GLU A 449 -0.19 9.89 -11.72
CA GLU A 449 -0.36 9.20 -10.45
C GLU A 449 -0.34 7.69 -10.68
N LEU A 450 0.01 6.92 -9.66
CA LEU A 450 -0.04 5.47 -9.71
C LEU A 450 -0.39 4.89 -8.35
N GLY A 451 -1.09 3.76 -8.35
CA GLY A 451 -1.51 3.06 -7.16
C GLY A 451 -1.94 1.64 -7.46
N VAL A 452 -2.12 0.88 -6.38
CA VAL A 452 -2.44 -0.55 -6.42
C VAL A 452 -3.66 -0.81 -5.55
N LEU A 453 -4.70 -1.37 -6.17
CA LEU A 453 -5.94 -1.79 -5.52
C LEU A 453 -5.89 -3.30 -5.28
N VAL A 454 -6.14 -3.72 -4.05
CA VAL A 454 -6.20 -5.13 -3.63
C VAL A 454 -7.49 -5.38 -2.87
N TRP A 455 -8.10 -6.55 -3.11
CA TRP A 455 -9.32 -7.02 -2.43
C TRP A 455 -9.21 -8.53 -2.13
N PRO A 456 -10.00 -9.06 -1.17
CA PRO A 456 -9.84 -10.44 -0.69
C PRO A 456 -9.96 -11.51 -1.79
N ALA A 457 -10.97 -11.40 -2.66
CA ALA A 457 -11.26 -12.41 -3.67
C ALA A 457 -10.14 -12.67 -4.69
N LEU A 458 -9.11 -11.80 -4.75
CA LEU A 458 -7.90 -12.05 -5.53
C LEU A 458 -7.10 -13.26 -5.06
N PHE A 459 -7.23 -13.63 -3.79
CA PHE A 459 -6.49 -14.74 -3.18
C PHE A 459 -7.32 -16.02 -3.04
N GLY A 460 -8.60 -15.97 -3.46
CA GLY A 460 -9.54 -17.08 -3.41
C GLY A 460 -10.94 -16.60 -2.98
N GLU A 461 -11.99 -17.30 -3.44
CA GLU A 461 -13.38 -16.88 -3.22
C GLU A 461 -13.79 -16.80 -1.75
N LYS A 462 -13.17 -17.61 -0.87
CA LYS A 462 -13.43 -17.65 0.57
C LYS A 462 -12.34 -16.94 1.38
N SER A 463 -11.76 -15.89 0.79
CA SER A 463 -10.77 -15.05 1.45
C SER A 463 -11.43 -13.85 2.11
N THR A 464 -10.95 -13.48 3.29
CA THR A 464 -11.34 -12.25 4.00
C THR A 464 -10.11 -11.39 4.21
N MET A 465 -10.22 -10.08 4.01
CA MET A 465 -9.16 -9.14 4.37
C MET A 465 -9.52 -8.45 5.68
N VAL A 466 -8.58 -8.41 6.62
CA VAL A 466 -8.76 -7.84 7.96
C VAL A 466 -7.66 -6.83 8.24
N PRO A 467 -7.94 -5.74 8.98
CA PRO A 467 -6.89 -4.82 9.39
C PRO A 467 -5.88 -5.53 10.31
N THR A 468 -4.61 -5.18 10.16
CA THR A 468 -3.53 -5.60 11.06
C THR A 468 -2.70 -4.40 11.50
N PHE A 469 -2.18 -4.46 12.71
CA PHE A 469 -1.53 -3.35 13.41
C PHE A 469 -0.15 -3.78 13.88
N LYS A 470 0.85 -2.89 13.73
CA LYS A 470 2.28 -3.11 14.08
C LYS A 470 3.01 -4.25 13.38
N SER A 471 2.34 -5.28 12.86
CA SER A 471 2.88 -6.33 11.98
C SER A 471 2.03 -6.47 10.72
N ASP A 472 2.64 -6.96 9.64
CA ASP A 472 1.94 -7.26 8.39
C ASP A 472 1.11 -8.56 8.50
N THR A 473 1.30 -9.34 9.56
CA THR A 473 0.56 -10.59 9.82
C THR A 473 -0.59 -10.34 10.78
N PRO A 474 -1.86 -10.59 10.40
CA PRO A 474 -2.99 -10.43 11.30
C PRO A 474 -2.95 -11.46 12.43
N THR A 475 -3.40 -11.05 13.62
CA THR A 475 -3.67 -11.96 14.74
C THR A 475 -5.01 -12.65 14.50
N VAL A 476 -5.02 -13.97 14.36
CA VAL A 476 -6.26 -14.73 14.13
C VAL A 476 -6.85 -15.15 15.46
N ASP A 477 -8.03 -14.65 15.77
CA ASP A 477 -8.88 -15.25 16.79
C ASP A 477 -9.71 -16.37 16.15
N ALA A 478 -9.83 -17.50 16.85
CA ALA A 478 -10.29 -18.78 16.31
C ALA A 478 -11.78 -18.87 15.91
N GLU A 479 -12.50 -17.75 15.76
CA GLU A 479 -13.97 -17.70 15.63
C GLU A 479 -14.50 -17.46 14.20
N ASN A 480 -13.65 -17.38 13.16
CA ASN A 480 -14.13 -17.20 11.79
C ASN A 480 -14.51 -18.53 11.12
N SER A 481 -15.65 -19.11 11.54
CA SER A 481 -16.21 -20.31 10.92
C SER A 481 -16.69 -20.00 9.48
N GLY A 482 -15.85 -20.26 8.48
CA GLY A 482 -16.19 -20.14 7.05
C GLY A 482 -15.10 -19.54 6.17
N THR A 483 -14.14 -18.84 6.76
CA THR A 483 -13.00 -18.24 6.04
C THR A 483 -11.88 -19.26 5.87
N GLU A 484 -11.49 -19.53 4.63
CA GLU A 484 -10.37 -20.43 4.33
C GLU A 484 -9.01 -19.69 4.36
N LEU A 485 -9.03 -18.39 4.03
CA LEU A 485 -7.84 -17.56 3.91
C LEU A 485 -8.07 -16.16 4.51
N ILE A 486 -7.21 -15.74 5.43
CA ILE A 486 -7.22 -14.40 6.01
C ILE A 486 -6.03 -13.63 5.42
N VAL A 487 -6.31 -12.46 4.84
CA VAL A 487 -5.30 -11.56 4.28
C VAL A 487 -5.18 -10.34 5.19
N GLY A 488 -3.97 -10.05 5.67
CA GLY A 488 -3.73 -8.83 6.45
C GLY A 488 -3.85 -7.57 5.60
N ALA A 489 -4.29 -6.47 6.19
CA ALA A 489 -4.19 -5.13 5.64
C ALA A 489 -3.48 -4.24 6.66
N ARG A 490 -2.20 -3.93 6.42
CA ARG A 490 -1.38 -3.17 7.36
C ARG A 490 -1.91 -1.74 7.46
N MET A 491 -2.51 -1.42 8.60
CA MET A 491 -3.12 -0.12 8.84
C MET A 491 -2.05 0.93 9.20
N PRO A 492 -2.09 2.13 8.59
CA PRO A 492 -1.15 3.20 8.91
C PRO A 492 -1.65 4.14 10.02
N TYR A 493 -2.90 3.98 10.48
CA TYR A 493 -3.56 4.83 11.49
C TYR A 493 -4.33 3.98 12.50
N ASP A 494 -4.61 4.58 13.65
CA ASP A 494 -5.18 3.92 14.81
C ASP A 494 -6.71 3.76 14.71
N PHE A 495 -7.26 2.81 15.48
CA PHE A 495 -8.70 2.72 15.75
C PHE A 495 -9.04 2.85 17.24
N PRO A 496 -10.25 3.36 17.57
CA PRO A 496 -11.26 3.90 16.65
C PRO A 496 -10.81 5.23 16.00
N LEU A 497 -11.37 5.54 14.82
CA LEU A 497 -11.14 6.86 14.22
C LEU A 497 -11.73 7.94 15.13
N VAL A 498 -10.98 9.00 15.36
CA VAL A 498 -11.41 10.15 16.18
C VAL A 498 -11.86 11.27 15.23
N PRO A 499 -13.16 11.61 15.18
CA PRO A 499 -13.64 12.72 14.38
C PRO A 499 -13.08 14.04 14.88
N TYR A 500 -12.93 15.01 13.98
CA TYR A 500 -12.59 16.38 14.36
C TYR A 500 -13.64 16.95 15.32
N GLY A 501 -13.17 17.64 16.35
CA GLY A 501 -13.96 18.47 17.23
C GLY A 501 -14.45 19.75 16.56
N LYS A 502 -15.29 20.48 17.30
CA LYS A 502 -15.92 21.72 16.83
C LYS A 502 -14.88 22.80 16.46
N ASP A 503 -13.79 22.88 17.20
CA ASP A 503 -12.78 23.93 17.05
C ASP A 503 -11.52 23.45 16.30
N ASP A 504 -11.50 22.18 15.87
CA ASP A 504 -10.37 21.65 15.10
C ASP A 504 -10.30 22.25 13.70
N GLU A 505 -9.07 22.53 13.27
CA GLU A 505 -8.75 22.96 11.91
C GLU A 505 -7.67 22.05 11.32
N PRO A 506 -7.75 21.73 10.02
CA PRO A 506 -6.70 20.97 9.36
C PRO A 506 -5.42 21.80 9.29
N TRP A 507 -4.27 21.12 9.37
CA TRP A 507 -2.97 21.75 9.15
C TRP A 507 -2.94 22.54 7.84
N CYS A 508 -2.59 23.82 7.91
CA CYS A 508 -2.47 24.69 6.75
C CYS A 508 -1.08 25.30 6.68
N ALA A 509 -0.23 24.78 5.78
CA ALA A 509 1.15 25.25 5.62
C ALA A 509 1.28 26.74 5.28
N THR A 510 0.22 27.40 4.79
CA THR A 510 0.18 28.84 4.52
C THR A 510 -0.41 29.67 5.66
N ALA A 511 -0.66 29.09 6.83
CA ALA A 511 -0.98 29.79 8.07
C ALA A 511 0.26 29.86 8.98
N SER A 512 0.26 30.75 9.97
CA SER A 512 1.33 30.85 10.98
C SER A 512 0.88 30.26 12.32
N TYR A 513 1.78 29.56 13.00
CA TYR A 513 1.57 28.90 14.28
C TYR A 513 2.69 29.29 15.26
N THR A 514 2.31 29.95 16.36
CA THR A 514 3.26 30.57 17.30
C THR A 514 3.59 29.71 18.51
N GLU A 515 2.81 28.67 18.79
CA GLU A 515 3.14 27.68 19.82
C GLU A 515 4.34 26.85 19.35
N PRO A 516 5.44 26.77 20.10
CA PRO A 516 6.58 25.98 19.68
C PRO A 516 6.28 24.48 19.58
N ASP A 517 6.93 23.81 18.64
CA ASP A 517 7.05 22.36 18.67
C ASP A 517 8.04 21.90 19.75
N TRP A 518 8.21 20.59 19.88
CA TRP A 518 9.10 20.00 20.89
C TRP A 518 10.59 20.29 20.61
N LYS A 519 10.94 20.80 19.43
CA LYS A 519 12.30 21.27 19.07
C LYS A 519 12.48 22.77 19.37
N GLY A 520 11.44 23.46 19.83
CA GLY A 520 11.47 24.90 20.08
C GLY A 520 11.19 25.74 18.83
N GLU A 521 10.81 25.13 17.71
CA GLU A 521 10.55 25.82 16.45
C GLU A 521 9.09 26.27 16.35
N THR A 522 8.86 27.38 15.65
CA THR A 522 7.52 27.87 15.29
C THR A 522 7.36 27.83 13.79
N TRP A 523 6.13 27.71 13.28
CA TRP A 523 5.87 27.77 11.84
C TRP A 523 5.38 29.16 11.46
N LYS A 524 6.19 29.93 10.75
CA LYS A 524 5.85 31.26 10.28
C LYS A 524 5.90 31.28 8.76
N VAL A 525 4.89 31.90 8.15
CA VAL A 525 4.87 32.17 6.72
C VAL A 525 5.41 33.59 6.55
N GLU A 526 6.50 33.72 5.80
CA GLU A 526 7.09 35.01 5.44
C GLU A 526 6.19 35.84 4.51
#